data_AF-E3VQ24-F1
#
_entry.id   AF-E3VQ24-F1
#
_cell.length_a   1.000
_cell.length_b   1.000
_cell.length_c   1.000
_cell.angle_alpha   90.00
_cell.angle_beta   90.00
_cell.angle_gamma   90.00
#
_symmetry.space_group_name_H-M   'P 1'
#
loop_
_entity.id
_entity.type
_entity.pdbx_description
1 polymer ?
#
loop_
_entity_poly.entity_id
_entity_poly.type
_entity_poly.pdbx_seq_one_letter_code
_entity_poly.pdbx_strand_id
1 'polypeptide(L)'
;MAVTKNKDERTRNWTFVLYPESATKGWRNILDELHVPWVESPLHDKDTNPDGEIKKPHWHIAMFFNSKKSYQQMSEITQNVHGTIPKKIENAKGMIRYFAHMDNPEKYQYPISEILTHGGADIAKYLTASGTDKLQLLSEMQDWIDETGCTEFADLARYARENRFDDWFPIIATQSTIYLNAYIRSKRHKERG
;
A
#
# COMPACT_ATOMS: atom_id res chain seq x y z
N MET A 1 7.61 5.29 -46.57
CA MET A 1 8.29 5.12 -45.28
C MET A 1 7.23 4.79 -44.24
N ALA A 2 7.33 3.64 -43.56
CA ALA A 2 6.42 3.33 -42.46
C ALA A 2 6.77 4.22 -41.27
N VAL A 3 5.84 5.07 -40.84
CA VAL A 3 5.98 5.85 -39.61
C VAL A 3 5.86 4.85 -38.46
N THR A 4 6.99 4.44 -37.90
CA THR A 4 7.03 3.69 -36.64
C THR A 4 6.40 4.57 -35.57
N LYS A 5 5.18 4.20 -35.15
CA LYS A 5 4.45 4.88 -34.09
C LYS A 5 5.23 4.68 -32.79
N ASN A 6 6.02 5.68 -32.38
CA ASN A 6 6.78 5.62 -31.13
C ASN A 6 5.80 5.33 -29.98
N LYS A 7 6.06 4.25 -29.24
CA LYS A 7 5.23 3.85 -28.10
C LYS A 7 5.30 4.97 -27.06
N ASP A 8 4.15 5.47 -26.60
CA ASP A 8 4.12 6.50 -25.56
C ASP A 8 4.69 5.94 -24.26
N GLU A 9 5.93 6.29 -23.96
CA GLU A 9 6.65 5.79 -22.80
C GLU A 9 6.31 6.55 -21.51
N ARG A 10 5.49 7.60 -21.59
CA ARG A 10 5.14 8.42 -20.43
C ARG A 10 4.14 7.68 -19.53
N THR A 11 4.31 7.82 -18.22
CA THR A 11 3.39 7.26 -17.22
C THR A 11 3.14 8.25 -16.09
N ARG A 12 2.08 8.01 -15.32
CA ARG A 12 1.71 8.82 -14.15
C ARG A 12 2.41 8.40 -12.88
N ASN A 13 2.91 7.18 -12.81
CA ASN A 13 3.39 6.58 -11.57
C ASN A 13 4.86 6.20 -11.70
N TRP A 14 5.69 6.74 -10.82
CA TRP A 14 7.14 6.57 -10.87
C TRP A 14 7.70 6.28 -9.49
N THR A 15 8.79 5.52 -9.44
CA THR A 15 9.52 5.22 -8.22
C THR A 15 11.02 5.45 -8.41
N PHE A 16 11.71 5.73 -7.31
CA PHE A 16 13.16 5.75 -7.24
C PHE A 16 13.60 5.45 -5.81
N VAL A 17 14.90 5.26 -5.62
CA VAL A 17 15.52 5.02 -4.32
C VAL A 17 16.33 6.24 -3.92
N LEU A 18 16.35 6.53 -2.63
CA LEU A 18 17.14 7.61 -2.05
C LEU A 18 18.01 7.07 -0.91
N TYR A 19 19.30 7.37 -0.92
CA TYR A 19 20.23 6.97 0.13
C TYR A 19 20.45 8.14 1.10
N PRO A 20 20.33 7.94 2.43
CA PRO A 20 20.54 9.00 3.41
C PRO A 20 21.93 9.66 3.30
N GLU A 21 22.96 8.90 2.93
CA GLU A 21 24.34 9.37 2.81
C GLU A 21 24.56 10.38 1.66
N SER A 22 23.72 10.34 0.63
CA SER A 22 23.88 11.18 -0.58
C SER A 22 22.72 12.14 -0.83
N ALA A 23 21.60 11.96 -0.12
CA ALA A 23 20.39 12.75 -0.31
C ALA A 23 20.65 14.26 -0.14
N THR A 24 20.06 15.07 -1.01
CA THR A 24 20.10 16.53 -0.86
C THR A 24 19.53 16.94 0.50
N LYS A 25 20.18 17.88 1.19
CA LYS A 25 19.67 18.41 2.46
C LYS A 25 18.28 19.02 2.23
N GLY A 26 17.29 18.57 2.99
CA GLY A 26 15.91 19.03 2.83
C GLY A 26 15.19 18.43 1.63
N TRP A 27 15.63 17.27 1.11
CA TRP A 27 15.02 16.61 -0.05
C TRP A 27 13.50 16.43 0.05
N ARG A 28 12.94 16.21 1.25
CA ARG A 28 11.48 16.12 1.44
C ARG A 28 10.78 17.40 1.03
N ASN A 29 11.31 18.56 1.45
CA ASN A 29 10.77 19.86 1.07
C ASN A 29 10.82 20.07 -0.46
N ILE A 30 11.92 19.64 -1.10
CA ILE A 30 12.07 19.71 -2.57
C ILE A 30 10.96 18.91 -3.28
N LEU A 31 10.61 17.73 -2.75
CA LEU A 31 9.51 16.93 -3.31
C LEU A 31 8.14 17.53 -2.96
N ASP A 32 7.96 18.07 -1.76
CA ASP A 32 6.71 18.70 -1.32
C ASP A 32 6.37 19.96 -2.14
N GLU A 33 7.38 20.72 -2.58
CA GLU A 33 7.23 21.89 -3.47
C GLU A 33 6.67 21.52 -4.86
N LEU A 34 6.74 20.25 -5.26
CA LEU A 34 6.11 19.80 -6.51
C LEU A 34 4.58 19.75 -6.41
N HIS A 35 4.03 19.79 -5.20
CA HIS A 35 2.59 19.74 -4.93
C HIS A 35 1.89 18.56 -5.62
N VAL A 36 2.55 17.40 -5.59
CA VAL A 36 2.01 16.14 -6.11
C VAL A 36 1.94 15.08 -5.01
N PRO A 37 0.98 14.16 -5.06
CA PRO A 37 0.95 13.02 -4.15
C PRO A 37 2.22 12.17 -4.29
N TRP A 38 2.89 11.91 -3.17
CA TRP A 38 4.02 10.99 -3.11
C TRP A 38 4.10 10.27 -1.76
N VAL A 39 4.84 9.16 -1.73
CA VAL A 39 4.91 8.24 -0.59
C VAL A 39 6.37 7.84 -0.37
N GLU A 40 6.75 7.77 0.89
CA GLU A 40 8.06 7.32 1.37
C GLU A 40 7.89 6.00 2.13
N SER A 41 8.74 5.01 1.83
CA SER A 41 8.83 3.82 2.66
C SER A 41 9.40 4.15 4.05
N PRO A 42 9.33 3.20 5.01
CA PRO A 42 10.23 3.21 6.15
C PRO A 42 11.69 3.27 5.68
N LEU A 43 12.62 3.57 6.58
CA LEU A 43 14.04 3.43 6.24
C LEU A 43 14.36 1.93 6.12
N HIS A 44 14.72 1.49 4.91
CA HIS A 44 15.14 0.11 4.68
C HIS A 44 16.59 -0.07 5.11
N ASP A 45 16.81 -0.42 6.37
CA ASP A 45 18.13 -0.63 6.99
C ASP A 45 18.42 -2.09 7.38
N LYS A 46 17.48 -2.99 7.14
CA LYS A 46 17.56 -4.44 7.47
C LYS A 46 17.51 -5.34 6.24
N ASP A 47 17.54 -4.77 5.06
CA ASP A 47 17.53 -5.53 3.81
C ASP A 47 18.86 -6.26 3.63
N THR A 48 18.82 -7.53 3.25
CA THR A 48 20.03 -8.32 2.99
C THR A 48 20.21 -8.62 1.50
N ASN A 49 21.47 -8.72 1.10
CA ASN A 49 21.89 -9.30 -0.17
C ASN A 49 21.79 -10.83 -0.12
N PRO A 50 21.80 -11.53 -1.27
CA PRO A 50 21.78 -13.00 -1.30
C PRO A 50 22.92 -13.69 -0.55
N ASP A 51 24.05 -12.99 -0.37
CA ASP A 51 25.22 -13.44 0.41
C ASP A 51 25.09 -13.18 1.93
N GLY A 52 23.99 -12.53 2.36
CA GLY A 52 23.72 -12.19 3.75
C GLY A 52 24.22 -10.81 4.19
N GLU A 53 24.93 -10.06 3.33
CA GLU A 53 25.37 -8.71 3.70
C GLU A 53 24.20 -7.72 3.78
N ILE A 54 24.20 -6.86 4.80
CA ILE A 54 23.19 -5.81 4.95
C ILE A 54 23.39 -4.76 3.85
N LYS A 55 22.33 -4.46 3.11
CA LYS A 55 22.30 -3.41 2.10
C LYS A 55 22.43 -2.05 2.75
N LYS A 56 22.96 -1.09 1.98
CA LYS A 56 22.98 0.31 2.41
C LYS A 56 21.57 0.79 2.77
N PRO A 57 21.40 1.51 3.89
CA PRO A 57 20.13 2.11 4.26
C PRO A 57 19.57 2.97 3.13
N HIS A 58 18.29 2.82 2.83
CA HIS A 58 17.66 3.57 1.75
C HIS A 58 16.15 3.75 1.96
N TRP A 59 15.59 4.76 1.30
CA TRP A 59 14.14 4.93 1.16
C TRP A 59 13.72 4.57 -0.25
N HIS A 60 12.57 3.92 -0.37
CA HIS A 60 11.83 3.86 -1.61
C HIS A 60 10.85 5.03 -1.68
N ILE A 61 10.83 5.73 -2.81
CA ILE A 61 9.93 6.84 -3.06
C ILE A 61 8.98 6.45 -4.20
N ALA A 62 7.69 6.72 -4.05
CA ALA A 62 6.69 6.56 -5.11
C ALA A 62 5.94 7.88 -5.33
N MET A 63 5.85 8.33 -6.57
CA MET A 63 5.21 9.59 -6.95
C MET A 63 4.06 9.34 -7.93
N PHE A 64 2.95 10.05 -7.72
CA PHE A 64 1.71 9.87 -8.47
C PHE A 64 1.25 11.20 -9.09
N PHE A 65 1.37 11.32 -10.42
CA PHE A 65 1.09 12.56 -11.15
C PHE A 65 -0.29 12.53 -11.82
N ASN A 66 -0.97 13.67 -11.86
CA ASN A 66 -2.24 13.84 -12.59
C ASN A 66 -2.04 13.71 -14.12
N SER A 67 -0.93 14.23 -14.64
CA SER A 67 -0.54 14.11 -16.04
C SER A 67 0.65 13.16 -16.19
N LYS A 68 0.74 12.46 -17.33
CA LYS A 68 1.87 11.57 -17.60
C LYS A 68 3.18 12.38 -17.63
N LYS A 69 4.23 11.85 -17.01
CA LYS A 69 5.59 12.38 -17.07
C LYS A 69 6.47 11.52 -17.97
N SER A 70 7.41 12.15 -18.66
CA SER A 70 8.48 11.44 -19.38
C SER A 70 9.58 10.99 -18.42
N TYR A 71 10.42 10.06 -18.88
CA TYR A 71 11.63 9.66 -18.15
C TYR A 71 12.52 10.87 -17.86
N GLN A 72 12.71 11.77 -18.83
CA GLN A 72 13.54 12.97 -18.66
C GLN A 72 13.00 13.89 -17.56
N GLN A 73 11.69 14.16 -17.55
CA GLN A 73 11.06 14.97 -16.49
C GLN A 73 11.26 14.35 -15.11
N MET A 74 11.17 13.03 -15.01
CA MET A 74 11.44 12.34 -13.75
C MET A 74 12.91 12.32 -13.38
N SER A 75 13.81 12.22 -14.35
CA SER A 75 15.25 12.26 -14.12
C SER A 75 15.69 13.61 -13.57
N GLU A 76 15.10 14.71 -14.03
CA GLU A 76 15.34 16.06 -13.47
C GLU A 76 14.89 16.12 -12.00
N ILE A 77 13.71 15.57 -11.68
CA ILE A 77 13.21 15.50 -10.31
C ILE A 77 14.13 14.66 -9.41
N THR A 78 14.52 13.45 -9.83
CA THR A 78 15.36 12.58 -9.00
C THR A 78 16.78 13.14 -8.84
N GLN A 79 17.33 13.81 -9.85
CA GLN A 79 18.64 14.47 -9.75
C GLN A 79 18.64 15.58 -8.69
N ASN A 80 17.58 16.38 -8.59
CA ASN A 80 17.50 17.47 -7.59
C ASN A 80 17.60 16.97 -6.14
N VAL A 81 17.17 15.73 -5.89
CA VAL A 81 17.24 15.10 -4.57
C VAL A 81 18.41 14.11 -4.43
N HIS A 82 19.24 13.93 -5.46
CA HIS A 82 20.25 12.86 -5.57
C HIS A 82 19.66 11.45 -5.41
N GLY A 83 18.46 11.24 -5.94
CA GLY A 83 17.83 9.93 -6.05
C GLY A 83 18.42 9.10 -7.20
N THR A 84 18.18 7.80 -7.17
CA THR A 84 18.59 6.89 -8.25
C THR A 84 17.80 7.17 -9.54
N ILE A 85 18.19 6.47 -10.61
CA ILE A 85 17.43 6.43 -11.87
C ILE A 85 15.94 6.13 -11.61
N PRO A 86 15.01 6.95 -12.14
CA PRO A 86 13.59 6.72 -11.96
C PRO A 86 13.11 5.52 -12.76
N LYS A 87 12.20 4.75 -12.17
CA LYS A 87 11.55 3.58 -12.78
C LYS A 87 10.05 3.77 -12.84
N LYS A 88 9.42 3.23 -13.88
CA LYS A 88 7.96 3.23 -14.02
C LYS A 88 7.35 2.27 -13.01
N ILE A 89 6.24 2.67 -12.40
CA ILE A 89 5.44 1.76 -11.57
C ILE A 89 4.36 1.13 -12.46
N GLU A 90 4.46 -0.18 -12.68
CA GLU A 90 3.44 -0.95 -13.41
C GLU A 90 2.19 -1.18 -12.56
N ASN A 91 2.36 -1.46 -11.27
CA ASN A 91 1.28 -1.68 -10.32
C ASN A 91 1.52 -0.89 -9.03
N ALA A 92 0.71 0.15 -8.80
CA ALA A 92 0.81 1.01 -7.62
C ALA A 92 0.55 0.25 -6.32
N LYS A 93 -0.40 -0.70 -6.32
CA LYS A 93 -0.70 -1.52 -5.14
C LYS A 93 0.51 -2.37 -4.74
N GLY A 94 1.09 -3.06 -5.71
CA GLY A 94 2.30 -3.87 -5.48
C GLY A 94 3.48 -3.04 -5.00
N MET A 95 3.69 -1.84 -5.57
CA MET A 95 4.77 -0.96 -5.14
C MET A 95 4.62 -0.49 -3.69
N ILE A 96 3.41 -0.08 -3.28
CA ILE A 96 3.19 0.37 -1.91
C ILE A 96 3.30 -0.79 -0.91
N ARG A 97 2.78 -1.98 -1.22
CA ARG A 97 2.96 -3.18 -0.37
C ARG A 97 4.42 -3.60 -0.25
N TYR A 98 5.19 -3.41 -1.33
CA TYR A 98 6.62 -3.66 -1.34
C TYR A 98 7.39 -2.77 -0.36
N PHE A 99 6.94 -1.53 -0.09
CA PHE A 99 7.58 -0.64 0.89
C PHE A 99 7.57 -1.21 2.32
N ALA A 100 6.66 -2.13 2.63
CA ALA A 100 6.62 -2.85 3.89
C ALA A 100 7.02 -4.33 3.75
N HIS A 101 7.43 -4.77 2.55
CA HIS A 101 7.72 -6.16 2.19
C HIS A 101 6.59 -7.17 2.42
N MET A 102 5.32 -6.71 2.42
CA MET A 102 4.15 -7.53 2.78
C MET A 102 3.99 -8.81 1.96
N ASP A 103 4.46 -8.81 0.71
CA ASP A 103 4.35 -9.94 -0.22
C ASP A 103 5.66 -10.76 -0.32
N ASN A 104 6.66 -10.44 0.52
CA ASN A 104 7.99 -11.03 0.53
C ASN A 104 8.34 -11.58 1.92
N PRO A 105 7.73 -12.70 2.36
CA PRO A 105 7.91 -13.25 3.70
C PRO A 105 9.36 -13.64 4.02
N GLU A 106 10.20 -13.84 3.01
CA GLU A 106 11.63 -14.08 3.14
C GLU A 106 12.45 -12.84 3.54
N LYS A 107 11.87 -11.64 3.42
CA LYS A 107 12.50 -10.36 3.77
C LYS A 107 12.02 -9.84 5.12
N TYR A 108 12.83 -8.96 5.71
CA TYR A 108 12.41 -8.20 6.88
C TYR A 108 11.14 -7.40 6.58
N GLN A 109 10.11 -7.57 7.42
CA GLN A 109 8.83 -6.89 7.30
C GLN A 109 8.89 -5.54 8.04
N TYR A 110 8.73 -4.44 7.30
CA TYR A 110 8.76 -3.11 7.91
C TYR A 110 7.36 -2.69 8.39
N PRO A 111 7.26 -1.89 9.48
CA PRO A 111 5.97 -1.43 9.97
C PRO A 111 5.25 -0.55 8.94
N ILE A 112 4.00 -0.90 8.62
CA ILE A 112 3.15 -0.12 7.71
C ILE A 112 2.93 1.31 8.25
N SER A 113 2.88 1.46 9.58
CA SER A 113 2.76 2.75 10.27
C SER A 113 3.93 3.72 10.01
N GLU A 114 5.07 3.21 9.53
CA GLU A 114 6.25 4.02 9.20
C GLU A 114 6.27 4.44 7.72
N ILE A 115 5.29 4.03 6.90
CA ILE A 115 5.10 4.57 5.56
C ILE A 115 4.54 6.00 5.68
N LEU A 116 5.26 6.97 5.13
CA LEU A 116 4.86 8.38 5.18
C LEU A 116 4.19 8.79 3.87
N THR A 117 3.06 9.48 3.98
CA THR A 117 2.32 10.02 2.84
C THR A 117 2.42 11.54 2.78
N HIS A 118 2.57 12.06 1.56
CA HIS A 118 2.78 13.48 1.29
C HIS A 118 1.88 13.96 0.16
N GLY A 119 1.65 15.28 0.09
CA GLY A 119 0.90 15.89 -1.02
C GLY A 119 -0.52 15.35 -1.21
N GLY A 120 -1.17 14.86 -0.14
CA GLY A 120 -2.51 14.27 -0.19
C GLY A 120 -2.56 12.82 -0.72
N ALA A 121 -1.45 12.09 -0.73
CA ALA A 121 -1.44 10.68 -1.09
C ALA A 121 -2.28 9.83 -0.12
N ASP A 122 -3.32 9.19 -0.65
CA ASP A 122 -4.11 8.19 0.08
C ASP A 122 -3.72 6.78 -0.39
N ILE A 123 -2.97 6.09 0.47
CA ILE A 123 -2.49 4.73 0.22
C ILE A 123 -3.28 3.65 0.95
N ALA A 124 -4.27 4.00 1.77
CA ALA A 124 -5.02 3.00 2.55
C ALA A 124 -5.65 1.96 1.60
N LYS A 125 -6.17 2.42 0.45
CA LYS A 125 -6.70 1.55 -0.62
C LYS A 125 -5.68 0.59 -1.23
N TYR A 126 -4.39 0.88 -1.15
CA TYR A 126 -3.31 0.02 -1.67
C TYR A 126 -2.84 -0.99 -0.61
N LEU A 127 -2.94 -0.63 0.66
CA LEU A 127 -2.57 -1.48 1.78
C LEU A 127 -3.68 -2.47 2.16
N THR A 128 -4.93 -2.20 1.77
CA THR A 128 -6.02 -3.17 1.97
C THR A 128 -5.71 -4.51 1.31
N ALA A 129 -6.15 -5.56 1.98
CA ALA A 129 -6.29 -6.92 1.50
C ALA A 129 -6.48 -7.00 -0.03
N SER A 130 -5.69 -7.85 -0.71
CA SER A 130 -5.96 -8.27 -2.09
C SER A 130 -7.38 -8.87 -2.20
N GLY A 131 -7.92 -9.06 -3.42
CA GLY A 131 -9.24 -9.69 -3.58
C GLY A 131 -9.31 -11.07 -2.90
N THR A 132 -8.19 -11.80 -2.87
CA THR A 132 -8.04 -13.09 -2.19
C THR A 132 -7.96 -12.89 -0.67
N ASP A 133 -7.15 -11.95 -0.19
CA ASP A 133 -7.02 -11.64 1.25
C ASP A 133 -8.37 -11.19 1.83
N LYS A 134 -9.19 -10.48 1.03
CA LYS A 134 -10.53 -10.06 1.44
C LYS A 134 -11.45 -11.26 1.65
N LEU A 135 -11.42 -12.25 0.76
CA LEU A 135 -12.22 -13.47 0.93
C LEU A 135 -11.76 -14.23 2.18
N GLN A 136 -10.46 -14.24 2.47
CA GLN A 136 -9.92 -14.85 3.68
C GLN A 136 -10.36 -14.11 4.94
N LEU A 137 -10.29 -12.77 4.97
CA LEU A 137 -10.79 -11.97 6.09
C LEU A 137 -12.31 -12.11 6.27
N LEU A 138 -13.07 -12.24 5.18
CA LEU A 138 -14.51 -12.55 5.26
C LEU A 138 -14.76 -13.94 5.84
N SER A 139 -13.95 -14.94 5.47
CA SER A 139 -13.99 -16.28 6.07
C SER A 139 -13.71 -16.21 7.57
N GLU A 140 -12.65 -15.51 7.99
CA GLU A 140 -12.32 -15.33 9.42
C GLU A 140 -13.46 -14.66 10.20
N MET A 141 -14.14 -13.67 9.60
CA MET A 141 -15.32 -13.05 10.21
C MET A 141 -16.49 -14.05 10.33
N GLN A 142 -16.70 -14.91 9.34
CA GLN A 142 -17.73 -15.96 9.41
C GLN A 142 -17.41 -16.97 10.49
N ASP A 143 -16.17 -17.44 10.58
CA ASP A 143 -15.72 -18.37 11.61
C ASP A 143 -15.94 -17.77 13.00
N TRP A 144 -15.58 -16.50 13.20
CA TRP A 144 -15.83 -15.81 14.46
C TRP A 144 -17.32 -15.64 14.77
N ILE A 145 -18.16 -15.33 13.78
CA ILE A 145 -19.62 -15.29 13.95
C ILE A 145 -20.14 -16.68 14.38
N ASP A 146 -19.60 -17.74 13.78
CA ASP A 146 -19.97 -19.12 14.05
C ASP A 146 -19.59 -19.54 15.48
N GLU A 147 -18.32 -19.33 15.84
CA GLU A 147 -17.74 -19.67 17.14
C GLU A 147 -18.33 -18.87 18.30
N THR A 148 -18.60 -17.57 18.11
CA THR A 148 -19.11 -16.70 19.19
C THR A 148 -20.62 -16.73 19.34
N GLY A 149 -21.36 -17.29 18.37
CA GLY A 149 -22.82 -17.18 18.36
C GLY A 149 -23.31 -15.75 18.08
N CYS A 150 -22.51 -14.92 17.40
CA CYS A 150 -22.87 -13.53 17.14
C CYS A 150 -24.17 -13.45 16.29
N THR A 151 -25.24 -12.91 16.88
CA THR A 151 -26.53 -12.76 16.21
C THR A 151 -26.84 -11.34 15.77
N GLU A 152 -26.05 -10.34 16.15
CA GLU A 152 -26.26 -8.93 15.80
C GLU A 152 -25.05 -8.32 15.09
N PHE A 153 -25.28 -7.60 13.98
CA PHE A 153 -24.20 -6.95 13.23
C PHE A 153 -23.45 -5.89 14.06
N ALA A 154 -24.13 -5.24 15.00
CA ALA A 154 -23.52 -4.25 15.88
C ALA A 154 -22.40 -4.84 16.75
N ASP A 155 -22.52 -6.11 17.16
CA ASP A 155 -21.51 -6.78 17.98
C ASP A 155 -20.29 -7.16 17.16
N LEU A 156 -20.48 -7.66 15.93
CA LEU A 156 -19.38 -7.85 14.97
C LEU A 156 -18.65 -6.53 14.69
N ALA A 157 -19.40 -5.45 14.43
CA ALA A 157 -18.81 -4.14 14.15
C ALA A 157 -18.03 -3.59 15.34
N ARG A 158 -18.54 -3.77 16.57
CA ARG A 158 -17.85 -3.39 17.81
C ARG A 158 -16.56 -4.19 17.98
N TYR A 159 -16.63 -5.51 17.85
CA TYR A 159 -15.46 -6.38 17.97
C TYR A 159 -14.37 -6.02 16.96
N ALA A 160 -14.75 -5.83 15.70
CA ALA A 160 -13.82 -5.43 14.65
C ALA A 160 -13.14 -4.09 14.96
N ARG A 161 -13.91 -3.10 15.41
CA ARG A 161 -13.36 -1.78 15.78
C ARG A 161 -12.38 -1.87 16.95
N GLU A 162 -12.64 -2.72 17.93
CA GLU A 162 -11.86 -2.79 19.17
C GLU A 162 -10.67 -3.74 19.09
N ASN A 163 -10.72 -4.78 18.25
CA ASN A 163 -9.73 -5.87 18.24
C ASN A 163 -9.07 -6.10 16.88
N ARG A 164 -9.67 -5.61 15.79
CA ARG A 164 -9.25 -5.87 14.39
C ARG A 164 -9.43 -4.60 13.54
N PHE A 165 -8.94 -3.48 14.09
CA PHE A 165 -9.17 -2.14 13.52
C PHE A 165 -8.51 -1.95 12.16
N ASP A 166 -7.36 -2.59 11.93
CA ASP A 166 -6.56 -2.38 10.72
C ASP A 166 -7.01 -3.26 9.54
N ASP A 167 -7.78 -4.33 9.79
CA ASP A 167 -8.14 -5.31 8.76
C ASP A 167 -9.65 -5.59 8.66
N TRP A 168 -10.33 -5.95 9.76
CA TRP A 168 -11.76 -6.26 9.72
C TRP A 168 -12.61 -5.00 9.64
N PHE A 169 -12.30 -4.01 10.47
CA PHE A 169 -13.09 -2.80 10.58
C PHE A 169 -13.22 -2.03 9.25
N PRO A 170 -12.15 -1.83 8.46
CA PRO A 170 -12.23 -1.13 7.19
C PRO A 170 -13.11 -1.88 6.19
N ILE A 171 -13.04 -3.22 6.18
CA ILE A 171 -13.92 -4.04 5.34
C ILE A 171 -15.36 -3.79 5.80
N ILE A 172 -15.72 -4.11 7.04
CA ILE A 172 -17.10 -4.00 7.57
C ILE A 172 -17.71 -2.62 7.33
N ALA A 173 -16.93 -1.56 7.55
CA ALA A 173 -17.40 -0.17 7.46
C ALA A 173 -17.58 0.34 6.03
N THR A 174 -16.83 -0.21 5.06
CA THR A 174 -16.83 0.33 3.68
C THR A 174 -17.34 -0.67 2.64
N GLN A 175 -17.37 -1.96 2.97
CA GLN A 175 -17.52 -3.07 2.03
C GLN A 175 -18.18 -4.30 2.70
N SER A 176 -18.97 -5.08 1.97
CA SER A 176 -19.50 -6.37 2.44
C SER A 176 -20.45 -6.35 3.66
N THR A 177 -20.86 -5.19 4.17
CA THR A 177 -21.87 -5.01 5.23
C THR A 177 -23.15 -5.80 4.96
N ILE A 178 -23.65 -5.76 3.71
CA ILE A 178 -24.87 -6.46 3.29
C ILE A 178 -24.70 -7.98 3.40
N TYR A 179 -23.56 -8.51 2.95
CA TYR A 179 -23.27 -9.94 2.97
C TYR A 179 -23.20 -10.47 4.41
N LEU A 180 -22.41 -9.83 5.27
CA LEU A 180 -22.22 -10.25 6.67
C LEU A 180 -23.52 -10.12 7.47
N ASN A 181 -24.28 -9.05 7.26
CA ASN A 181 -25.59 -8.88 7.90
C ASN A 181 -26.60 -9.96 7.44
N ALA A 182 -26.60 -10.32 6.15
CA ALA A 182 -27.44 -11.41 5.64
C ALA A 182 -27.07 -12.76 6.25
N TYR A 183 -25.77 -13.05 6.38
CA TYR A 183 -25.26 -14.26 7.00
C TYR A 183 -25.68 -14.37 8.49
N ILE A 184 -25.44 -13.31 9.27
CA ILE A 184 -25.85 -13.22 10.69
C ILE A 184 -27.37 -13.41 10.84
N ARG A 185 -28.17 -12.76 9.99
CA ARG A 185 -29.63 -12.92 10.00
C ARG A 185 -30.06 -14.35 9.71
N SER A 186 -29.45 -14.98 8.69
CA SER A 186 -29.75 -16.37 8.34
C SER A 186 -29.47 -17.31 9.52
N LYS A 187 -28.33 -17.13 10.21
CA LYS A 187 -27.99 -17.91 11.41
C LYS A 187 -29.00 -17.71 12.54
N ARG A 188 -29.36 -16.46 12.85
CA ARG A 188 -30.37 -16.13 13.86
C ARG A 188 -31.72 -16.80 13.58
N HIS A 189 -32.12 -16.89 12.32
CA HIS A 189 -33.37 -17.57 11.94
C HIS A 189 -33.28 -19.10 12.02
N LYS A 190 -32.11 -19.68 11.71
CA LYS A 190 -31.86 -21.12 11.84
C LYS A 190 -31.91 -21.59 13.29
N GLU A 191 -31.42 -20.80 14.25
CA GLU A 191 -31.47 -21.15 15.68
C GLU A 191 -32.88 -21.07 16.29
N ARG A 192 -33.81 -20.38 15.62
CA ARG A 192 -35.20 -20.20 16.08
C ARG A 192 -36.16 -21.26 15.53
N GLY A 193 -35.75 -22.06 14.56
CA GLY A 193 -36.53 -23.15 13.95
C GLY A 193 -36.04 -24.50 14.42
#